data_AF-A0A2C5YL47-F1
#
_entry.id   AF-A0A2C5YL47-F1
#
_cell.length_a   1.000
_cell.length_b   1.000
_cell.length_c   1.000
_cell.angle_alpha   90.00
_cell.angle_beta   90.00
_cell.angle_gamma   90.00
#
_symmetry.space_group_name_H-M   'P 1'
#
loop_
_entity.id
_entity.type
_entity.pdbx_description
1 polymer ?
#
loop_
_entity_poly.entity_id
_entity_poly.type
_entity_poly.pdbx_seq_one_letter_code
_entity_poly.pdbx_strand_id
1 'polypeptide(L)'
;MSAATSAERRAREYARWRERRDTLAAAFQQMHDSGLLLSRSSPRARPVSSPPRDATAMKPPTTKSNKRKNPPSKNNHHPKMRRSLASALAIRHHNPPQRSPLESLPAELLESILLYSGNLSLPRSSPLIGAKLSQRATFLRLFIWAFHDTWDQWFGIPARQSLHHVPASPDEESIPCSGDPILQSAVLDLPCVDIDFILQAQQTWADGYARGRWYSHSSPWPWQKPNDDDDGDEADNPHTDGHGHFNARACFELDFQQAVKRSLPFRQWPEWRAQDVHPLVRMPTSLMTGPWNDEQLRRLFWLTRGGIMMDHKDRPPPPWELKLKCLENAIVSAPEPNALVANCLMGCWIYVHLPREVVSRLLTSLERRIQYGHDSLESNKILRWAWDLLFLCLQLPDCH
;
A
#
# COMPACT_ATOMS: atom_id res chain seq x y z
N MET A 1 11.61 40.45 33.19
CA MET A 1 11.10 40.79 31.84
C MET A 1 11.12 39.63 30.82
N SER A 2 11.49 38.39 31.18
CA SER A 2 11.61 37.26 30.21
C SER A 2 10.33 36.39 30.06
N ALA A 3 9.44 36.35 31.06
CA ALA A 3 8.23 35.50 31.00
C ALA A 3 7.09 36.10 30.13
N ALA A 4 6.97 37.43 30.11
CA ALA A 4 5.90 38.13 29.38
C ALA A 4 6.03 37.97 27.85
N THR A 5 7.26 37.94 27.34
CA THR A 5 7.54 37.80 25.90
C THR A 5 7.30 36.37 25.38
N SER A 6 7.44 35.36 26.24
CA SER A 6 7.12 33.95 25.90
C SER A 6 5.59 33.73 25.82
N ALA A 7 4.82 34.32 26.74
CA ALA A 7 3.37 34.25 26.74
C ALA A 7 2.76 34.96 25.51
N GLU A 8 3.26 36.15 25.15
CA GLU A 8 2.81 36.87 23.95
C GLU A 8 3.14 36.11 22.65
N ARG A 9 4.31 35.46 22.58
CA ARG A 9 4.68 34.64 21.40
C ARG A 9 3.75 33.44 21.24
N ARG A 10 3.40 32.77 22.35
CA ARG A 10 2.42 31.68 22.37
C ARG A 10 1.01 32.16 21.99
N ALA A 11 0.59 33.33 22.48
CA ALA A 11 -0.71 33.91 22.15
C ALA A 11 -0.83 34.27 20.66
N ARG A 12 0.23 34.83 20.05
CA ARG A 12 0.28 35.14 18.61
C ARG A 12 0.30 33.87 17.75
N GLU A 13 1.03 32.85 18.17
CA GLU A 13 0.99 31.53 17.51
C GLU A 13 -0.40 30.90 17.59
N TYR A 14 -1.07 31.01 18.75
CA TYR A 14 -2.42 30.50 18.95
C TYR A 14 -3.47 31.25 18.11
N ALA A 15 -3.34 32.57 17.96
CA ALA A 15 -4.22 33.37 17.09
C ALA A 15 -4.07 32.98 15.60
N ARG A 16 -2.82 32.84 15.11
CA ARG A 16 -2.54 32.36 13.74
C ARG A 16 -2.97 30.91 13.53
N TRP A 17 -3.01 30.12 14.60
CA TRP A 17 -3.51 28.74 14.55
C TRP A 17 -5.04 28.72 14.44
N ARG A 18 -5.75 29.57 15.20
CA ARG A 18 -7.22 29.70 15.14
C ARG A 18 -7.70 30.15 13.75
N GLU A 19 -7.04 31.15 13.17
CA GLU A 19 -7.34 31.61 11.80
C GLU A 19 -7.17 30.49 10.78
N ARG A 20 -6.10 29.69 10.90
CA ARG A 20 -5.90 28.51 10.03
C ARG A 20 -7.00 27.47 10.21
N ARG A 21 -7.40 27.16 11.44
CA ARG A 21 -8.49 26.22 11.74
C ARG A 21 -9.79 26.63 11.05
N ASP A 22 -10.14 27.91 11.08
CA ASP A 22 -11.38 28.41 10.48
C ASP A 22 -11.32 28.31 8.94
N THR A 23 -10.15 28.54 8.33
CA THR A 23 -9.89 28.25 6.91
C THR A 23 -10.00 26.75 6.59
N LEU A 24 -9.59 25.86 7.50
CA LEU A 24 -9.72 24.41 7.32
C LEU A 24 -11.18 23.96 7.34
N ALA A 25 -11.98 24.51 8.25
CA ALA A 25 -13.41 24.24 8.32
C ALA A 25 -14.11 24.67 7.02
N ALA A 26 -13.75 25.82 6.46
CA ALA A 26 -14.27 26.29 5.18
C ALA A 26 -13.88 25.38 4.00
N ALA A 27 -12.62 24.95 3.92
CA ALA A 27 -12.16 24.04 2.86
C ALA A 27 -12.84 22.66 2.98
N PHE A 28 -13.08 22.18 4.20
CA PHE A 28 -13.77 20.90 4.42
C PHE A 28 -15.25 20.98 4.06
N GLN A 29 -15.91 22.09 4.39
CA GLN A 29 -17.27 22.38 3.95
C GLN A 29 -17.35 22.47 2.43
N GLN A 30 -16.35 23.08 1.78
CA GLN A 30 -16.27 23.13 0.32
C GLN A 30 -16.10 21.74 -0.31
N MET A 31 -15.28 20.85 0.27
CA MET A 31 -15.18 19.47 -0.21
C MET A 31 -16.48 18.68 -0.01
N HIS A 32 -17.17 18.91 1.10
CA HIS A 32 -18.48 18.33 1.36
C HIS A 32 -19.52 18.81 0.33
N ASP A 33 -19.58 20.11 0.08
CA ASP A 33 -20.55 20.72 -0.83
C ASP A 33 -20.24 20.41 -2.31
N SER A 34 -18.98 20.14 -2.65
CA SER A 34 -18.55 19.63 -3.96
C SER A 34 -18.85 18.14 -4.19
N GLY A 35 -19.49 17.44 -3.24
CA GLY A 35 -19.80 16.01 -3.36
C GLY A 35 -18.61 15.06 -3.18
N LEU A 36 -17.42 15.59 -2.85
CA LEU A 36 -16.21 14.79 -2.58
C LEU A 36 -16.29 14.05 -1.22
N LEU A 37 -17.29 14.36 -0.40
CA LEU A 37 -17.66 13.55 0.76
C LEU A 37 -19.06 12.97 0.51
N LEU A 38 -19.08 11.64 0.37
CA LEU A 38 -20.19 10.81 -0.11
C LEU A 38 -21.53 11.10 0.62
N SER A 39 -22.48 11.72 -0.10
CA SER A 39 -23.90 11.70 0.26
C SER A 39 -24.51 10.35 -0.17
N ARG A 40 -24.80 9.49 0.80
CA ARG A 40 -25.49 8.21 0.56
C ARG A 40 -26.97 8.46 0.22
N SER A 41 -27.30 8.43 -1.08
CA SER A 41 -28.66 8.12 -1.51
C SER A 41 -28.84 6.59 -1.55
N SER A 42 -29.72 6.09 -0.70
CA SER A 42 -29.98 4.66 -0.51
C SER A 42 -30.90 4.11 -1.62
N PRO A 43 -30.52 3.07 -2.37
CA PRO A 43 -31.45 2.41 -3.28
C PRO A 43 -32.34 1.43 -2.53
N ARG A 44 -33.64 1.67 -2.68
CA ARG A 44 -34.79 0.93 -2.14
C ARG A 44 -34.78 -0.53 -2.61
N ALA A 45 -34.55 -1.48 -1.69
CA ALA A 45 -34.63 -2.91 -1.95
C ALA A 45 -36.09 -3.37 -2.18
N ARG A 46 -36.31 -4.18 -3.23
CA ARG A 46 -37.57 -4.94 -3.45
C ARG A 46 -37.52 -6.28 -2.70
N PRO A 47 -38.65 -6.81 -2.22
CA PRO A 47 -38.70 -8.07 -1.48
C PRO A 47 -38.70 -9.28 -2.41
N VAL A 48 -37.86 -10.27 -2.10
CA VAL A 48 -37.86 -11.60 -2.76
C VAL A 48 -38.63 -12.58 -1.88
N SER A 49 -39.61 -13.23 -2.50
CA SER A 49 -40.48 -14.28 -1.96
C SER A 49 -39.74 -15.58 -1.67
N SER A 50 -40.04 -16.18 -0.52
CA SER A 50 -39.62 -17.53 -0.11
C SER A 50 -40.45 -18.63 -0.78
N PRO A 51 -39.89 -19.85 -0.93
CA PRO A 51 -40.68 -21.08 -0.95
C PRO A 51 -40.27 -22.07 0.15
N PRO A 52 -41.06 -23.16 0.37
CA PRO A 52 -41.29 -23.73 1.69
C PRO A 52 -40.40 -24.94 2.05
N ARG A 53 -40.47 -25.26 3.34
CA ARG A 53 -39.92 -26.43 4.02
C ARG A 53 -40.50 -27.74 3.47
N ASP A 54 -39.65 -28.76 3.38
CA ASP A 54 -40.05 -30.13 3.66
C ASP A 54 -38.96 -30.90 4.42
N ALA A 55 -39.43 -31.79 5.28
CA ALA A 55 -38.73 -32.38 6.41
C ALA A 55 -38.49 -33.88 6.21
N THR A 56 -37.28 -34.35 6.53
CA THR A 56 -36.98 -35.72 6.98
C THR A 56 -35.59 -35.67 7.64
N ALA A 57 -35.43 -35.65 8.97
CA ALA A 57 -35.54 -36.76 9.92
C ALA A 57 -34.51 -37.88 9.68
N MET A 58 -33.32 -37.78 10.28
CA MET A 58 -32.53 -38.95 10.69
C MET A 58 -31.84 -38.72 12.04
N LYS A 59 -31.98 -39.74 12.88
CA LYS A 59 -31.63 -39.84 14.31
C LYS A 59 -30.12 -40.04 14.53
N PRO A 60 -29.59 -39.64 15.70
CA PRO A 60 -28.22 -39.94 16.10
C PRO A 60 -28.13 -41.31 16.82
N PRO A 61 -27.04 -42.08 16.66
CA PRO A 61 -26.78 -43.20 17.56
C PRO A 61 -26.05 -42.70 18.81
N THR A 62 -26.73 -42.90 19.93
CA THR A 62 -26.19 -42.91 21.29
C THR A 62 -25.14 -44.02 21.45
N THR A 63 -23.97 -43.70 22.00
CA THR A 63 -23.07 -44.71 22.58
C THR A 63 -22.74 -44.37 24.04
N LYS A 64 -22.95 -45.40 24.86
CA LYS A 64 -22.98 -45.41 26.30
C LYS A 64 -21.56 -45.39 26.88
N SER A 65 -21.41 -44.57 27.91
CA SER A 65 -20.37 -44.67 28.94
C SER A 65 -20.25 -46.12 29.45
N ASN A 66 -19.02 -46.66 29.47
CA ASN A 66 -18.70 -47.79 30.32
C ASN A 66 -17.30 -47.65 30.91
N LYS A 67 -17.29 -47.65 32.24
CA LYS A 67 -16.20 -47.50 33.19
C LYS A 67 -15.58 -48.88 33.45
N ARG A 68 -14.28 -49.10 33.17
CA ARG A 68 -13.49 -50.24 33.68
C ARG A 68 -12.00 -49.90 33.52
N LYS A 69 -11.31 -49.55 34.63
CA LYS A 69 -10.43 -50.42 35.44
C LYS A 69 -9.18 -50.89 34.70
N ASN A 70 -8.05 -50.22 34.99
CA ASN A 70 -6.69 -50.66 34.72
C ASN A 70 -6.39 -52.00 35.40
N PRO A 71 -5.52 -52.82 34.77
CA PRO A 71 -4.36 -53.36 35.47
C PRO A 71 -3.04 -53.11 34.69
N PRO A 72 -1.88 -53.26 35.33
CA PRO A 72 -0.62 -52.69 34.86
C PRO A 72 0.21 -53.66 34.00
N SER A 73 1.11 -53.05 33.21
CA SER A 73 2.39 -53.61 32.75
C SER A 73 2.37 -54.82 31.80
N LYS A 74 2.87 -54.61 30.57
CA LYS A 74 4.11 -55.22 30.07
C LYS A 74 4.50 -54.66 28.69
N ASN A 75 5.77 -54.31 28.57
CA ASN A 75 6.46 -53.82 27.38
C ASN A 75 6.16 -54.65 26.13
N ASN A 76 5.56 -54.04 25.10
CA ASN A 76 5.63 -54.53 23.73
C ASN A 76 6.38 -53.52 22.88
N HIS A 77 7.70 -53.72 22.79
CA HIS A 77 8.51 -53.16 21.72
C HIS A 77 8.06 -53.80 20.41
N HIS A 78 7.25 -53.10 19.63
CA HIS A 78 7.06 -53.44 18.23
C HIS A 78 8.42 -53.29 17.52
N PRO A 79 8.95 -54.34 16.87
CA PRO A 79 10.16 -54.21 16.09
C PRO A 79 9.86 -53.27 14.92
N LYS A 80 10.52 -52.11 14.91
CA LYS A 80 10.51 -51.21 13.75
C LYS A 80 11.12 -51.99 12.58
N MET A 81 10.28 -52.60 11.74
CA MET A 81 10.70 -53.20 10.48
C MET A 81 11.35 -52.09 9.64
N ARG A 82 12.69 -52.09 9.63
CA ARG A 82 13.49 -51.33 8.69
C ARG A 82 13.18 -51.90 7.31
N ARG A 83 12.25 -51.28 6.59
CA ARG A 83 12.05 -51.55 5.17
C ARG A 83 13.39 -51.32 4.47
N SER A 84 13.89 -52.37 3.83
CA SER A 84 15.10 -52.32 3.01
C SER A 84 14.96 -51.24 1.94
N LEU A 85 16.02 -50.45 1.71
CA LEU A 85 16.10 -49.45 0.63
C LEU A 85 15.73 -50.05 -0.73
N ALA A 86 16.03 -51.34 -0.96
CA ALA A 86 15.68 -52.05 -2.18
C ALA A 86 14.15 -52.23 -2.34
N SER A 87 13.41 -52.43 -1.25
CA SER A 87 11.94 -52.51 -1.28
C SER A 87 11.30 -51.14 -1.54
N ALA A 88 11.87 -50.06 -0.99
CA ALA A 88 11.42 -48.70 -1.28
C ALA A 88 11.70 -48.28 -2.73
N LEU A 89 12.84 -48.71 -3.31
CA LEU A 89 13.17 -48.50 -4.71
C LEU A 89 12.29 -49.34 -5.65
N ALA A 90 12.00 -50.61 -5.32
CA ALA A 90 11.13 -51.47 -6.11
C ALA A 90 9.68 -50.93 -6.22
N ILE A 91 9.13 -50.34 -5.14
CA ILE A 91 7.81 -49.70 -5.17
C ILE A 91 7.80 -48.47 -6.09
N ARG A 92 8.91 -47.72 -6.20
CA ARG A 92 9.04 -46.60 -7.15
C ARG A 92 9.14 -47.04 -8.61
N HIS A 93 9.69 -48.22 -8.88
CA HIS A 93 9.81 -48.75 -10.23
C HIS A 93 8.48 -49.29 -10.79
N HIS A 94 7.58 -49.76 -9.92
CA HIS A 94 6.30 -50.33 -10.36
C HIS A 94 5.14 -49.31 -10.45
N ASN A 95 5.23 -48.21 -9.71
CA ASN A 95 4.29 -47.09 -9.84
C ASN A 95 5.11 -45.82 -10.13
N PRO A 96 5.48 -45.54 -11.40
CA PRO A 96 5.97 -44.22 -11.72
C PRO A 96 4.92 -43.22 -11.23
N PRO A 97 5.29 -42.21 -10.43
CA PRO A 97 4.33 -41.21 -10.00
C PRO A 97 3.68 -40.66 -11.26
N GLN A 98 2.37 -40.88 -11.42
CA GLN A 98 1.60 -40.31 -12.52
C GLN A 98 1.65 -38.80 -12.32
N ARG A 99 2.64 -38.18 -12.97
CA ARG A 99 2.77 -36.73 -13.02
C ARG A 99 1.51 -36.22 -13.68
N SER A 100 0.91 -35.20 -13.09
CA SER A 100 -0.18 -34.54 -13.77
C SER A 100 0.33 -34.05 -15.14
N PRO A 101 -0.52 -34.00 -16.19
CA PRO A 101 -0.11 -33.48 -17.49
C PRO A 101 0.54 -32.09 -17.38
N LEU A 102 0.08 -31.28 -16.43
CA LEU A 102 0.64 -29.96 -16.13
C LEU A 102 2.07 -30.02 -15.59
N GLU A 103 2.39 -30.93 -14.67
CA GLU A 103 3.76 -31.11 -14.14
C GLU A 103 4.76 -31.59 -15.20
N SER A 104 4.26 -32.29 -16.22
CA SER A 104 5.07 -32.79 -17.33
C SER A 104 5.49 -31.70 -18.32
N LEU A 105 4.84 -30.54 -18.30
CA LEU A 105 5.14 -29.45 -19.23
C LEU A 105 6.55 -28.87 -19.02
N PRO A 106 7.22 -28.42 -20.09
CA PRO A 106 8.41 -27.58 -20.02
C PRO A 106 8.16 -26.31 -19.20
N ALA A 107 9.23 -25.73 -18.64
CA ALA A 107 9.12 -24.54 -17.80
C ALA A 107 8.48 -23.38 -18.57
N GLU A 108 8.87 -23.18 -19.83
CA GLU A 108 8.45 -22.09 -20.72
C GLU A 108 6.93 -22.09 -20.95
N LEU A 109 6.33 -23.28 -21.08
CA LEU A 109 4.87 -23.41 -21.21
C LEU A 109 4.17 -23.10 -19.88
N LEU A 110 4.74 -23.51 -18.75
CA LEU A 110 4.20 -23.16 -17.44
C LEU A 110 4.30 -21.64 -17.19
N GLU A 111 5.40 -20.99 -17.61
CA GLU A 111 5.53 -19.53 -17.51
C GLU A 111 4.45 -18.83 -18.33
N SER A 112 4.23 -19.30 -19.56
CA SER A 112 3.20 -18.75 -20.44
C SER A 112 1.81 -18.88 -19.79
N ILE A 113 1.48 -20.06 -19.27
CA ILE A 113 0.22 -20.29 -18.54
C ILE A 113 0.12 -19.34 -17.34
N LEU A 114 1.20 -19.16 -16.56
CA LEU A 114 1.22 -18.25 -15.42
C LEU A 114 0.93 -16.80 -15.85
N LEU A 115 1.62 -16.31 -16.89
CA LEU A 115 1.47 -14.93 -17.37
C LEU A 115 0.07 -14.65 -17.90
N TYR A 116 -0.48 -15.54 -18.74
CA TYR A 116 -1.82 -15.36 -19.29
C TYR A 116 -2.94 -15.57 -18.28
N SER A 117 -2.74 -16.46 -17.30
CA SER A 117 -3.76 -16.69 -16.27
C SER A 117 -3.72 -15.67 -15.13
N GLY A 118 -2.58 -14.99 -14.90
CA GLY A 118 -2.35 -14.13 -13.74
C GLY A 118 -2.48 -14.85 -12.39
N ASN A 119 -2.56 -16.19 -12.38
CA ASN A 119 -2.96 -16.94 -11.19
C ASN A 119 -1.75 -17.27 -10.31
N LEU A 120 -1.53 -16.45 -9.28
CA LEU A 120 -0.45 -16.63 -8.30
C LEU A 120 -0.56 -17.92 -7.46
N SER A 121 -1.68 -18.64 -7.55
CA SER A 121 -1.85 -19.96 -6.92
C SER A 121 -1.19 -21.09 -7.73
N LEU A 122 -0.88 -20.86 -9.01
CA LEU A 122 -0.30 -21.89 -9.89
C LEU A 122 1.05 -22.42 -9.38
N PRO A 123 2.05 -21.59 -9.02
CA PRO A 123 3.30 -22.07 -8.43
C PRO A 123 3.10 -22.84 -7.11
N ARG A 124 1.98 -22.59 -6.41
CA ARG A 124 1.65 -23.23 -5.13
C ARG A 124 0.90 -24.55 -5.29
N SER A 125 0.42 -24.87 -6.48
CA SER A 125 -0.38 -26.06 -6.73
C SER A 125 0.43 -27.37 -6.69
N SER A 126 1.73 -27.31 -6.98
CA SER A 126 2.64 -28.46 -6.91
C SER A 126 4.07 -27.97 -6.63
N PRO A 127 4.86 -28.65 -5.77
CA PRO A 127 6.27 -28.32 -5.55
C PRO A 127 7.13 -28.35 -6.82
N LEU A 128 6.80 -29.22 -7.78
CA LEU A 128 7.52 -29.33 -9.04
C LEU A 128 7.23 -28.14 -9.97
N ILE A 129 5.96 -27.75 -10.05
CA ILE A 129 5.53 -26.54 -10.80
C ILE A 129 6.14 -25.31 -10.14
N GLY A 130 6.04 -25.22 -8.81
CA GLY A 130 6.68 -24.18 -8.02
C GLY A 130 8.17 -24.07 -8.32
N ALA A 131 8.93 -25.16 -8.27
CA ALA A 131 10.36 -25.14 -8.56
C ALA A 131 10.67 -24.63 -9.99
N LYS A 132 9.86 -24.98 -10.99
CA LYS A 132 10.01 -24.47 -12.36
C LYS A 132 9.70 -22.98 -12.49
N LEU A 133 8.67 -22.51 -11.78
CA LEU A 133 8.16 -21.13 -11.86
C LEU A 133 8.81 -20.17 -10.85
N SER A 134 9.58 -20.67 -9.88
CA SER A 134 10.18 -19.85 -8.83
C SER A 134 11.42 -19.08 -9.28
N GLN A 135 11.75 -19.09 -10.57
CA GLN A 135 12.90 -18.35 -11.07
C GLN A 135 12.61 -16.84 -10.97
N ARG A 136 13.63 -16.07 -10.55
CA ARG A 136 13.53 -14.61 -10.43
C ARG A 136 13.08 -13.96 -11.75
N ALA A 137 13.55 -14.46 -12.88
CA ALA A 137 13.16 -13.97 -14.21
C ALA A 137 11.66 -14.15 -14.48
N THR A 138 11.08 -15.30 -14.10
CA THR A 138 9.64 -15.57 -14.24
C THR A 138 8.81 -14.57 -13.42
N PHE A 139 9.20 -14.35 -12.16
CA PHE A 139 8.53 -13.36 -11.31
C PHE A 139 8.68 -11.94 -11.85
N LEU A 140 9.87 -11.57 -12.33
CA LEU A 140 10.12 -10.26 -12.91
C LEU A 140 9.21 -10.02 -14.12
N ARG A 141 9.08 -11.00 -15.02
CA ARG A 141 8.18 -10.93 -16.17
C ARG A 141 6.72 -10.82 -15.76
N LEU A 142 6.29 -11.59 -14.75
CA LEU A 142 4.93 -11.50 -14.22
C LEU A 142 4.63 -10.13 -13.60
N PHE A 143 5.60 -9.55 -12.88
CA PHE A 143 5.46 -8.22 -12.32
C PHE A 143 5.37 -7.17 -13.43
N ILE A 144 6.29 -7.21 -14.40
CA ILE A 144 6.23 -6.32 -15.57
C ILE A 144 4.89 -6.46 -16.29
N TRP A 145 4.39 -7.68 -16.46
CA TRP A 145 3.09 -7.95 -17.07
C TRP A 145 1.93 -7.30 -16.29
N ALA A 146 1.92 -7.42 -14.97
CA ALA A 146 0.87 -6.84 -14.12
C ALA A 146 0.82 -5.31 -14.19
N PHE A 147 1.95 -4.65 -14.41
CA PHE A 147 2.06 -3.19 -14.47
C PHE A 147 2.16 -2.63 -15.90
N HIS A 148 2.29 -3.49 -16.93
CA HIS A 148 2.59 -3.09 -18.30
C HIS A 148 1.63 -2.02 -18.82
N ASP A 149 0.32 -2.26 -18.71
CA ASP A 149 -0.70 -1.36 -19.24
C ASP A 149 -0.69 0.00 -18.52
N THR A 150 -0.47 0.01 -17.20
CA THR A 150 -0.39 1.23 -16.42
C THR A 150 0.86 2.03 -16.78
N TRP A 151 2.03 1.38 -16.84
CA TRP A 151 3.27 2.04 -17.25
C TRP A 151 3.21 2.52 -18.70
N ASP A 152 2.64 1.73 -19.60
CA ASP A 152 2.52 2.11 -21.01
C ASP A 152 1.63 3.33 -21.19
N GLN A 153 0.52 3.42 -20.46
CA GLN A 153 -0.35 4.59 -20.49
C GLN A 153 0.32 5.84 -19.94
N TRP A 154 1.04 5.75 -18.81
CA TRP A 154 1.43 6.93 -18.04
C TRP A 154 2.91 7.33 -18.13
N PHE A 155 3.77 6.46 -18.63
CA PHE A 155 5.20 6.75 -18.68
C PHE A 155 5.51 7.96 -19.58
N GLY A 156 6.28 8.90 -19.06
CA GLY A 156 6.74 10.05 -19.82
C GLY A 156 5.75 11.20 -19.97
N ILE A 157 4.55 11.09 -19.39
CA ILE A 157 3.60 12.21 -19.32
C ILE A 157 4.06 13.18 -18.23
N PRO A 158 4.43 14.43 -18.56
CA PRO A 158 4.93 15.37 -17.55
C PRO A 158 3.82 15.75 -16.57
N ALA A 159 4.10 15.61 -15.27
CA ALA A 159 3.21 16.00 -14.16
C ALA A 159 2.62 17.42 -14.30
N ARG A 160 3.37 18.34 -14.91
CA ARG A 160 2.98 19.76 -15.03
C ARG A 160 2.05 20.05 -16.20
N GLN A 161 1.93 19.14 -17.16
CA GLN A 161 1.04 19.36 -18.28
C GLN A 161 -0.32 18.76 -17.90
N SER A 162 -1.35 19.61 -17.87
CA SER A 162 -2.76 19.23 -17.73
C SER A 162 -3.23 18.49 -18.98
N LEU A 163 -2.54 17.40 -19.35
CA LEU A 163 -2.75 16.74 -20.62
C LEU A 163 -4.00 15.88 -20.55
N HIS A 164 -5.05 16.41 -21.18
CA HIS A 164 -6.29 15.79 -21.61
C HIS A 164 -6.09 14.61 -22.62
N HIS A 165 -5.01 13.84 -22.52
CA HIS A 165 -4.79 12.67 -23.41
C HIS A 165 -5.65 11.47 -23.04
N VAL A 166 -6.24 11.49 -21.85
CA VAL A 166 -7.38 10.65 -21.55
C VAL A 166 -8.63 11.44 -21.98
N PRO A 167 -9.52 10.90 -22.83
CA PRO A 167 -10.78 11.54 -23.14
C PRO A 167 -11.42 11.96 -21.83
N ALA A 168 -11.81 13.23 -21.70
CA ALA A 168 -12.55 13.69 -20.53
C ALA A 168 -13.79 12.80 -20.42
N SER A 169 -13.75 11.80 -19.54
CA SER A 169 -14.91 11.00 -19.26
C SER A 169 -15.93 11.97 -18.65
N PRO A 170 -17.20 11.91 -19.09
CA PRO A 170 -18.25 12.74 -18.50
C PRO A 170 -18.38 12.47 -16.98
N ASP A 171 -17.93 11.30 -16.52
CA ASP A 171 -17.63 11.04 -15.12
C ASP A 171 -16.21 11.50 -14.80
N GLU A 172 -16.05 12.74 -14.32
CA GLU A 172 -14.78 13.24 -13.74
C GLU A 172 -14.25 12.34 -12.61
N GLU A 173 -15.13 11.50 -12.05
CA GLU A 173 -14.81 10.64 -10.92
C GLU A 173 -14.26 9.25 -11.30
N SER A 174 -14.24 8.86 -12.58
CA SER A 174 -13.59 7.60 -13.01
C SER A 174 -12.28 7.93 -13.69
N ILE A 175 -11.14 7.79 -12.99
CA ILE A 175 -9.82 7.90 -13.62
C ILE A 175 -9.69 6.71 -14.58
N PRO A 176 -9.66 6.91 -15.91
CA PRO A 176 -9.53 5.81 -16.85
C PRO A 176 -8.06 5.37 -16.82
N CYS A 177 -7.73 4.48 -15.88
CA CYS A 177 -6.43 3.86 -15.77
C CYS A 177 -6.50 2.45 -16.36
N SER A 178 -5.70 2.20 -17.39
CA SER A 178 -5.44 0.88 -17.91
C SER A 178 -4.64 0.07 -16.89
N GLY A 179 -4.94 -1.23 -16.81
CA GLY A 179 -4.29 -2.17 -15.90
C GLY A 179 -5.26 -2.87 -14.95
N ASP A 180 -4.80 -3.98 -14.38
CA ASP A 180 -5.58 -4.78 -13.43
C ASP A 180 -5.15 -4.45 -11.98
N PRO A 181 -5.96 -3.69 -11.21
CA PRO A 181 -5.62 -3.36 -9.83
C PRO A 181 -5.58 -4.59 -8.91
N ILE A 182 -6.34 -5.64 -9.22
CA ILE A 182 -6.37 -6.87 -8.41
C ILE A 182 -5.04 -7.62 -8.59
N LEU A 183 -4.61 -7.79 -9.84
CA LEU A 183 -3.34 -8.44 -10.15
C LEU A 183 -2.15 -7.63 -9.60
N GLN A 184 -2.13 -6.32 -9.80
CA GLN A 184 -1.08 -5.43 -9.25
C GLN A 184 -1.01 -5.53 -7.72
N SER A 185 -2.15 -5.50 -7.03
CA SER A 185 -2.21 -5.71 -5.59
C SER A 185 -1.64 -7.06 -5.17
N ALA A 186 -2.02 -8.12 -5.89
CA ALA A 186 -1.62 -9.48 -5.57
C ALA A 186 -0.11 -9.71 -5.76
N VAL A 187 0.49 -9.14 -6.81
CA VAL A 187 1.95 -9.24 -7.02
C VAL A 187 2.73 -8.38 -6.02
N LEU A 188 2.22 -7.21 -5.61
CA LEU A 188 2.85 -6.38 -4.58
C LEU A 188 2.87 -7.04 -3.19
N ASP A 189 1.88 -7.91 -2.91
CA ASP A 189 1.81 -8.67 -1.66
C ASP A 189 2.76 -9.90 -1.64
N LEU A 190 3.47 -10.18 -2.74
CA LEU A 190 4.42 -11.31 -2.77
C LEU A 190 5.65 -11.04 -1.89
N PRO A 191 6.11 -12.00 -1.08
CA PRO A 191 7.24 -11.81 -0.16
C PRO A 191 8.57 -11.46 -0.82
N CYS A 192 8.75 -11.82 -2.09
CA CYS A 192 9.98 -11.58 -2.85
C CYS A 192 10.02 -10.19 -3.52
N VAL A 193 8.95 -9.41 -3.41
CA VAL A 193 8.85 -8.08 -4.01
C VAL A 193 9.31 -7.06 -2.99
N ASP A 194 10.57 -6.65 -3.11
CA ASP A 194 11.18 -5.52 -2.42
C ASP A 194 11.32 -4.32 -3.37
N ILE A 195 11.74 -3.17 -2.84
CA ILE A 195 11.96 -1.97 -3.68
C ILE A 195 12.97 -2.22 -4.81
N ASP A 196 14.02 -3.00 -4.58
CA ASP A 196 15.04 -3.28 -5.59
C ASP A 196 14.49 -4.08 -6.77
N PHE A 197 13.62 -5.05 -6.48
CA PHE A 197 12.89 -5.83 -7.46
C PHE A 197 11.94 -4.94 -8.27
N ILE A 198 11.20 -4.04 -7.62
CA ILE A 198 10.27 -3.11 -8.29
C ILE A 198 11.04 -2.21 -9.27
N LEU A 199 12.14 -1.59 -8.82
CA LEU A 199 12.95 -0.70 -9.65
C LEU A 199 13.63 -1.46 -10.80
N GLN A 200 14.06 -2.70 -10.56
CA GLN A 200 14.58 -3.58 -11.62
C GLN A 200 13.50 -3.87 -12.66
N ALA A 201 12.26 -4.14 -12.24
CA ALA A 201 11.13 -4.40 -13.13
C ALA A 201 10.81 -3.16 -13.99
N GLN A 202 10.76 -1.98 -13.36
CA GLN A 202 10.55 -0.71 -14.07
C GLN A 202 11.65 -0.43 -15.10
N GLN A 203 12.93 -0.63 -14.74
CA GLN A 203 14.03 -0.46 -15.69
C GLN A 203 13.93 -1.45 -16.85
N THR A 204 13.69 -2.73 -16.55
CA THR A 204 13.59 -3.78 -17.58
C THR A 204 12.43 -3.51 -18.54
N TRP A 205 11.29 -3.02 -18.02
CA TRP A 205 10.18 -2.59 -18.85
C TRP A 205 10.56 -1.36 -19.70
N ALA A 206 11.17 -0.34 -19.11
CA ALA A 206 11.53 0.87 -19.83
C ALA A 206 12.53 0.60 -20.97
N ASP A 207 13.52 -0.27 -20.72
CA ASP A 207 14.50 -0.71 -21.70
C ASP A 207 13.86 -1.43 -22.90
N GLY A 208 12.69 -2.06 -22.72
CA GLY A 208 11.97 -2.79 -23.76
C GLY A 208 10.88 -1.97 -24.46
N TYR A 209 10.12 -1.17 -23.71
CA TYR A 209 8.87 -0.55 -24.15
C TYR A 209 8.91 0.98 -24.17
N ALA A 210 9.81 1.61 -23.42
CA ALA A 210 9.88 3.06 -23.31
C ALA A 210 10.96 3.71 -24.19
N ARG A 211 11.63 2.95 -25.07
CA ARG A 211 12.66 3.49 -25.97
C ARG A 211 12.10 4.61 -26.83
N GLY A 212 12.76 5.77 -26.76
CA GLY A 212 12.38 6.97 -27.51
C GLY A 212 11.26 7.80 -26.85
N ARG A 213 10.67 7.34 -25.74
CA ARG A 213 9.74 8.17 -24.96
C ARG A 213 10.53 9.20 -24.14
N TRP A 214 9.95 10.38 -24.00
CA TRP A 214 10.44 11.40 -23.07
C TRP A 214 10.23 10.93 -21.63
N TYR A 215 11.16 11.21 -20.73
CA TYR A 215 10.94 11.04 -19.30
C TYR A 215 11.23 12.34 -18.56
N SER A 216 10.39 12.66 -17.58
CA SER A 216 10.60 13.79 -16.67
C SER A 216 10.31 13.34 -15.24
N HIS A 217 11.13 13.82 -14.31
CA HIS A 217 10.91 13.55 -12.90
C HIS A 217 9.54 14.07 -12.47
N SER A 218 8.71 13.19 -11.90
CA SER A 218 7.41 13.55 -11.32
C SER A 218 7.52 14.30 -9.99
N SER A 219 8.74 14.71 -9.63
CA SER A 219 9.03 15.53 -8.47
C SER A 219 8.30 16.87 -8.59
N PRO A 220 7.38 17.15 -7.67
CA PRO A 220 6.61 18.38 -7.75
C PRO A 220 7.41 19.60 -7.26
N TRP A 221 8.59 19.37 -6.72
CA TRP A 221 9.46 20.43 -6.23
C TRP A 221 10.04 21.19 -7.42
N PRO A 222 10.01 22.53 -7.42
CA PRO A 222 10.88 23.30 -8.30
C PRO A 222 12.30 22.90 -7.95
N TRP A 223 12.95 22.13 -8.83
CA TRP A 223 14.36 21.88 -8.73
C TRP A 223 15.04 23.24 -8.73
N GLN A 224 15.68 23.61 -7.63
CA GLN A 224 16.60 24.74 -7.65
C GLN A 224 17.69 24.31 -8.62
N LYS A 225 17.73 24.92 -9.80
CA LYS A 225 18.91 24.82 -10.64
C LYS A 225 20.09 25.20 -9.74
N PRO A 226 21.12 24.35 -9.62
CA PRO A 226 22.40 24.79 -9.07
C PRO A 226 22.74 26.09 -9.82
N ASN A 227 23.11 27.15 -9.09
CA ASN A 227 23.40 28.46 -9.66
C ASN A 227 24.19 28.30 -10.97
N ASP A 228 23.71 28.94 -12.04
CA ASP A 228 24.21 28.85 -13.42
C ASP A 228 25.64 29.45 -13.60
N ASP A 229 26.51 29.33 -12.59
CA ASP A 229 27.86 29.92 -12.57
C ASP A 229 28.99 28.87 -12.73
N ASP A 230 28.67 27.58 -12.94
CA ASP A 230 29.68 26.53 -13.14
C ASP A 230 29.55 25.94 -14.57
N ASP A 231 30.36 26.47 -15.49
CA ASP A 231 30.53 26.07 -16.91
C ASP A 231 31.17 24.65 -17.06
N GLY A 232 30.87 23.73 -16.13
CA GLY A 232 31.41 22.37 -16.09
C GLY A 232 30.52 21.35 -16.80
N ASP A 233 30.94 20.92 -18.00
CA ASP A 233 30.53 19.72 -18.75
C ASP A 233 29.09 19.19 -18.50
N GLU A 234 28.15 19.64 -19.34
CA GLU A 234 26.73 19.27 -19.41
C GLU A 234 26.43 17.76 -19.62
N ALA A 235 27.43 16.91 -19.85
CA ALA A 235 27.21 15.57 -20.40
C ALA A 235 26.73 14.51 -19.40
N ASP A 236 26.87 14.73 -18.09
CA ASP A 236 26.61 13.70 -17.06
C ASP A 236 25.69 14.16 -15.93
N ASN A 237 24.88 15.20 -16.18
CA ASN A 237 23.86 15.60 -15.23
C ASN A 237 22.68 14.61 -15.30
N PRO A 238 22.36 13.83 -14.25
CA PRO A 238 21.18 12.95 -14.21
C PRO A 238 19.85 13.73 -14.17
N HIS A 239 19.88 15.00 -14.57
CA HIS A 239 18.87 16.03 -14.45
C HIS A 239 18.30 16.51 -15.79
N THR A 240 18.81 15.98 -16.91
CA THR A 240 18.26 16.29 -18.21
C THR A 240 17.07 15.37 -18.44
N ASP A 241 15.87 15.90 -18.15
CA ASP A 241 14.65 15.41 -18.79
C ASP A 241 14.97 15.24 -20.29
N GLY A 242 14.67 14.07 -20.84
CA GLY A 242 15.26 13.70 -22.11
C GLY A 242 14.74 12.39 -22.68
N HIS A 243 14.98 12.19 -23.97
CA HIS A 243 14.68 10.93 -24.64
C HIS A 243 15.71 9.87 -24.24
N GLY A 244 15.25 8.69 -23.84
CA GLY A 244 16.09 7.49 -23.77
C GLY A 244 17.05 7.38 -22.57
N HIS A 245 16.98 8.28 -21.59
CA HIS A 245 17.87 8.28 -20.41
C HIS A 245 17.15 7.99 -19.08
N PHE A 246 16.15 7.12 -19.08
CA PHE A 246 15.48 6.73 -17.84
C PHE A 246 16.31 5.70 -17.04
N ASN A 247 16.70 6.08 -15.83
CA ASN A 247 17.29 5.19 -14.84
C ASN A 247 16.37 5.09 -13.61
N ALA A 248 15.59 4.01 -13.52
CA ALA A 248 14.58 3.85 -12.47
C ALA A 248 15.16 4.02 -11.06
N ARG A 249 16.34 3.46 -10.81
CA ARG A 249 16.99 3.48 -9.49
C ARG A 249 17.51 4.86 -9.15
N ALA A 250 18.26 5.49 -10.05
CA ALA A 250 18.80 6.82 -9.82
C ALA A 250 17.68 7.85 -9.64
N CYS A 251 16.64 7.77 -10.48
CA CYS A 251 15.49 8.67 -10.37
C CYS A 251 14.76 8.49 -9.04
N PHE A 252 14.49 7.24 -8.65
CA PHE A 252 13.84 6.94 -7.37
C PHE A 252 14.64 7.43 -6.18
N GLU A 253 15.96 7.18 -6.14
CA GLU A 253 16.79 7.56 -5.00
C GLU A 253 16.83 9.08 -4.82
N LEU A 254 16.92 9.82 -5.91
CA LEU A 254 16.87 11.29 -5.87
C LEU A 254 15.54 11.78 -5.30
N ASP A 255 14.42 11.27 -5.79
CA ASP A 255 13.09 11.64 -5.30
C ASP A 255 12.91 11.27 -3.81
N PHE A 256 13.36 10.07 -3.41
CA PHE A 256 13.27 9.58 -2.03
C PHE A 256 14.11 10.42 -1.07
N GLN A 257 15.37 10.71 -1.42
CA GLN A 257 16.25 11.56 -0.60
C GLN A 257 15.67 12.96 -0.43
N GLN A 258 15.03 13.50 -1.46
CA GLN A 258 14.37 14.78 -1.37
C GLN A 258 13.16 14.74 -0.43
N ALA A 259 12.35 13.68 -0.51
CA ALA A 259 11.21 13.46 0.37
C ALA A 259 11.62 13.32 1.85
N VAL A 260 12.74 12.64 2.13
CA VAL A 260 13.28 12.49 3.49
C VAL A 260 13.83 13.81 4.03
N LYS A 261 14.59 14.56 3.22
CA LYS A 261 15.15 15.86 3.63
C LYS A 261 14.08 16.90 3.92
N ARG A 262 13.03 16.92 3.09
CA ARG A 262 11.92 17.87 3.21
C ARG A 262 10.86 17.33 4.15
N SER A 263 11.09 17.50 5.47
CA SER A 263 10.05 17.37 6.50
C SER A 263 9.01 18.49 6.40
N LEU A 264 8.44 18.68 5.21
CA LEU A 264 7.43 19.70 4.95
C LEU A 264 6.09 19.29 5.57
N PRO A 265 5.32 20.26 6.07
CA PRO A 265 3.99 19.99 6.60
C PRO A 265 3.07 19.50 5.48
N PHE A 266 2.36 18.42 5.80
CA PHE A 266 1.44 17.63 4.99
C PHE A 266 0.63 18.31 3.86
N ARG A 267 0.16 19.54 4.08
CA ARG A 267 -0.67 20.28 3.11
C ARG A 267 0.13 20.97 2.01
N GLN A 268 1.45 21.00 2.14
CA GLN A 268 2.37 21.54 1.13
C GLN A 268 3.07 20.44 0.34
N TRP A 269 2.77 19.17 0.63
CA TRP A 269 3.21 18.09 -0.24
C TRP A 269 2.43 18.23 -1.54
N PRO A 270 3.08 18.62 -2.63
CA PRO A 270 2.35 18.79 -3.86
C PRO A 270 1.98 17.39 -4.36
N GLU A 271 0.82 17.30 -4.98
CA GLU A 271 0.32 16.04 -5.54
C GLU A 271 1.40 15.45 -6.45
N TRP A 272 1.88 14.25 -6.09
CA TRP A 272 2.69 13.45 -6.98
C TRP A 272 1.78 13.04 -8.14
N ARG A 273 2.00 13.63 -9.31
CA ARG A 273 1.21 13.34 -10.51
C ARG A 273 1.81 12.22 -11.35
N ALA A 274 2.63 11.37 -10.72
CA ALA A 274 3.07 10.12 -11.34
C ALA A 274 1.97 9.08 -11.15
N GLN A 275 1.77 8.23 -12.16
CA GLN A 275 0.82 7.14 -12.12
C GLN A 275 1.54 5.82 -12.49
N ASP A 276 2.45 5.41 -11.61
CA ASP A 276 3.21 4.15 -11.77
C ASP A 276 2.38 2.92 -11.35
N VAL A 277 1.30 3.12 -10.60
CA VAL A 277 0.40 2.06 -10.15
C VAL A 277 -1.04 2.42 -10.46
N HIS A 278 -1.91 1.44 -10.65
CA HIS A 278 -3.33 1.72 -10.83
C HIS A 278 -3.91 2.36 -9.54
N PRO A 279 -4.73 3.43 -9.59
CA PRO A 279 -5.23 4.14 -8.40
C PRO A 279 -5.93 3.23 -7.37
N LEU A 280 -6.66 2.22 -7.87
CA LEU A 280 -7.36 1.21 -7.07
C LEU A 280 -6.48 0.08 -6.51
N VAL A 281 -5.16 0.11 -6.71
CA VAL A 281 -4.25 -0.85 -6.09
C VAL A 281 -4.42 -0.83 -4.57
N ARG A 282 -4.44 -2.01 -3.96
CA ARG A 282 -4.51 -2.18 -2.52
C ARG A 282 -3.12 -2.03 -1.92
N MET A 283 -2.96 -1.05 -1.05
CA MET A 283 -1.77 -0.90 -0.21
C MET A 283 -1.57 -2.16 0.66
N PRO A 284 -0.39 -2.81 0.62
CA PRO A 284 -0.07 -3.92 1.51
C PRO A 284 -0.22 -3.52 2.99
N THR A 285 -0.88 -4.36 3.80
CA THR A 285 -1.18 -4.02 5.20
C THR A 285 0.07 -3.78 6.03
N SER A 286 1.17 -4.49 5.72
CA SER A 286 2.47 -4.30 6.38
C SER A 286 3.02 -2.89 6.17
N LEU A 287 2.77 -2.28 5.01
CA LEU A 287 3.18 -0.91 4.69
C LEU A 287 2.24 0.14 5.29
N MET A 288 1.01 -0.24 5.68
CA MET A 288 0.06 0.68 6.30
C MET A 288 0.26 0.83 7.80
N THR A 289 0.54 -0.27 8.52
CA THR A 289 0.45 -0.24 9.98
C THR A 289 1.77 -0.06 10.70
N GLY A 290 2.91 -0.28 10.06
CA GLY A 290 4.22 -0.23 10.71
C GLY A 290 4.41 -1.25 11.87
N PRO A 291 5.54 -1.18 12.59
CA PRO A 291 6.68 -0.28 12.38
C PRO A 291 7.35 -0.52 11.02
N TRP A 292 8.00 0.51 10.47
CA TRP A 292 8.62 0.45 9.14
C TRP A 292 10.15 0.38 9.24
N ASN A 293 10.75 -0.56 8.52
CA ASN A 293 12.18 -0.52 8.20
C ASN A 293 12.42 0.35 6.94
N ASP A 294 13.70 0.57 6.59
CA ASP A 294 14.09 1.38 5.44
C ASP A 294 13.47 0.89 4.11
N GLU A 295 13.46 -0.42 3.89
CA GLU A 295 12.87 -1.06 2.72
C GLU A 295 11.36 -0.77 2.60
N GLN A 296 10.63 -0.89 3.71
CA GLN A 296 9.20 -0.63 3.77
C GLN A 296 8.89 0.85 3.57
N LEU A 297 9.73 1.76 4.08
CA LEU A 297 9.59 3.21 3.84
C LEU A 297 9.79 3.54 2.36
N ARG A 298 10.79 2.95 1.71
CA ARG A 298 11.06 3.11 0.28
C ARG A 298 9.91 2.58 -0.57
N ARG A 299 9.36 1.40 -0.25
CA ARG A 299 8.18 0.85 -0.94
C ARG A 299 6.93 1.68 -0.72
N LEU A 300 6.69 2.14 0.51
CA LEU A 300 5.58 3.02 0.82
C LEU A 300 5.67 4.29 -0.03
N PHE A 301 6.84 4.92 -0.04
CA PHE A 301 7.10 6.10 -0.87
C PHE A 301 6.87 5.83 -2.36
N TRP A 302 7.36 4.69 -2.88
CA TRP A 302 7.15 4.30 -4.28
C TRP A 302 5.66 4.16 -4.63
N LEU A 303 4.85 3.54 -3.76
CA LEU A 303 3.41 3.38 -3.99
C LEU A 303 2.68 4.73 -3.97
N THR A 304 3.02 5.60 -3.01
CA THR A 304 2.36 6.90 -2.87
C THR A 304 2.77 7.88 -3.96
N ARG A 305 4.04 7.90 -4.35
CA ARG A 305 4.49 8.71 -5.50
C ARG A 305 3.89 8.19 -6.81
N GLY A 306 3.61 6.87 -6.87
CA GLY A 306 3.06 6.19 -8.03
C GLY A 306 1.55 6.37 -8.21
N GLY A 307 0.88 7.17 -7.37
CA GLY A 307 -0.52 7.55 -7.56
C GLY A 307 -1.55 6.59 -6.96
N ILE A 308 -1.19 5.79 -5.95
CA ILE A 308 -2.16 4.99 -5.21
C ILE A 308 -3.17 5.88 -4.48
N MET A 309 -4.46 5.57 -4.56
CA MET A 309 -5.52 6.32 -3.87
C MET A 309 -6.10 5.50 -2.71
N MET A 310 -6.05 6.07 -1.51
CA MET A 310 -6.53 5.41 -0.28
C MET A 310 -8.00 5.69 0.02
N ASP A 311 -8.56 6.74 -0.58
CA ASP A 311 -9.90 7.28 -0.33
C ASP A 311 -10.80 7.24 -1.57
N HIS A 312 -10.44 6.44 -2.57
CA HIS A 312 -11.24 6.28 -3.77
C HIS A 312 -12.63 5.71 -3.44
N LYS A 313 -13.69 6.29 -4.02
CA LYS A 313 -15.10 5.92 -3.78
C LYS A 313 -15.42 4.44 -3.98
N ASP A 314 -14.79 3.82 -4.98
CA ASP A 314 -14.99 2.40 -5.32
C ASP A 314 -14.24 1.43 -4.40
N ARG A 315 -13.48 1.96 -3.43
CA ARG A 315 -12.72 1.16 -2.47
C ARG A 315 -13.35 1.31 -1.08
N PRO A 316 -13.66 0.19 -0.40
CA PRO A 316 -14.06 0.28 0.99
C PRO A 316 -12.90 0.85 1.81
N PRO A 317 -13.16 1.82 2.71
CA PRO A 317 -12.11 2.39 3.54
C PRO A 317 -11.47 1.28 4.41
N PRO A 318 -10.17 1.38 4.72
CA PRO A 318 -9.53 0.45 5.63
C PRO A 318 -10.25 0.39 6.98
N PRO A 319 -10.32 -0.78 7.65
CA PRO A 319 -10.84 -0.88 9.02
C PRO A 319 -10.17 0.12 9.96
N TRP A 320 -10.95 0.69 10.89
CA TRP A 320 -10.47 1.72 11.81
C TRP A 320 -9.30 1.23 12.68
N GLU A 321 -9.20 -0.07 12.95
CA GLU A 321 -8.10 -0.68 13.70
C GLU A 321 -6.75 -0.52 12.96
N LEU A 322 -6.76 -0.64 11.62
CA LEU A 322 -5.57 -0.42 10.82
C LEU A 322 -5.18 1.07 10.82
N LYS A 323 -6.17 1.96 10.74
CA LYS A 323 -5.95 3.42 10.80
C LYS A 323 -5.36 3.82 12.16
N LEU A 324 -5.94 3.32 13.25
CA LEU A 324 -5.45 3.55 14.60
C LEU A 324 -4.00 3.07 14.74
N LYS A 325 -3.71 1.84 14.32
CA LYS A 325 -2.36 1.28 14.42
C LYS A 325 -1.34 2.09 13.61
N CYS A 326 -1.72 2.57 12.42
CA CYS A 326 -0.91 3.50 11.63
C CYS A 326 -0.63 4.80 12.40
N LEU A 327 -1.67 5.45 12.95
CA LEU A 327 -1.52 6.70 13.73
C LEU A 327 -0.65 6.51 14.97
N GLU A 328 -0.83 5.41 15.70
CA GLU A 328 -0.04 5.08 16.88
C GLU A 328 1.43 4.87 16.52
N ASN A 329 1.72 4.06 15.51
CA ASN A 329 3.10 3.71 15.14
C ASN A 329 3.84 4.84 14.41
N ALA A 330 3.14 5.72 13.70
CA ALA A 330 3.77 6.80 12.95
C ALA A 330 3.86 8.11 13.75
N ILE A 331 2.91 8.38 14.66
CA ILE A 331 2.83 9.67 15.35
C ILE A 331 2.73 9.50 16.86
N VAL A 332 1.68 8.86 17.37
CA VAL A 332 1.31 9.02 18.79
C VAL A 332 2.32 8.35 19.72
N SER A 333 2.71 7.11 19.40
CA SER A 333 3.58 6.27 20.23
C SER A 333 5.01 6.19 19.71
N ALA A 334 5.28 6.73 18.50
CA ALA A 334 6.61 6.74 17.91
C ALA A 334 7.59 7.59 18.73
N PRO A 335 8.85 7.19 18.96
CA PRO A 335 9.83 8.02 19.67
C PRO A 335 9.94 9.43 19.06
N GLU A 336 9.96 9.49 17.73
CA GLU A 336 9.76 10.71 16.96
C GLU A 336 8.69 10.47 15.88
N PRO A 337 7.80 11.45 15.60
CA PRO A 337 6.83 11.32 14.52
C PRO A 337 7.52 11.11 13.17
N ASN A 338 7.10 10.08 12.44
CA ASN A 338 7.67 9.76 11.14
C ASN A 338 7.06 10.65 10.05
N ALA A 339 7.76 11.72 9.69
CA ALA A 339 7.31 12.69 8.71
C ALA A 339 7.05 12.09 7.31
N LEU A 340 7.87 11.14 6.87
CA LEU A 340 7.69 10.48 5.57
C LEU A 340 6.40 9.64 5.57
N VAL A 341 6.20 8.80 6.58
CA VAL A 341 5.00 7.97 6.71
C VAL A 341 3.77 8.82 6.86
N ALA A 342 3.86 9.91 7.63
CA ALA A 342 2.83 10.91 7.65
C ALA A 342 2.55 11.28 6.19
N ASN A 343 3.45 11.99 5.51
CA ASN A 343 3.23 12.53 4.17
C ASN A 343 2.69 11.51 3.15
N CYS A 344 3.09 10.24 3.28
CA CYS A 344 2.62 9.15 2.44
C CYS A 344 1.17 8.70 2.76
N LEU A 345 0.81 8.57 4.04
CA LEU A 345 -0.42 7.87 4.44
C LEU A 345 -1.50 8.77 5.04
N MET A 346 -1.18 9.84 5.75
CA MET A 346 -2.16 10.55 6.58
C MET A 346 -2.98 11.63 5.85
N GLY A 347 -3.59 11.27 4.72
CA GLY A 347 -4.65 12.08 4.11
C GLY A 347 -5.92 12.12 4.98
N CYS A 348 -6.97 12.80 4.54
CA CYS A 348 -8.25 12.89 5.28
C CYS A 348 -8.81 11.51 5.68
N TRP A 349 -8.59 10.49 4.85
CA TRP A 349 -9.11 9.14 5.05
C TRP A 349 -8.66 8.44 6.34
N ILE A 350 -7.49 8.78 6.88
CA ILE A 350 -6.97 8.14 8.11
C ILE A 350 -7.78 8.60 9.35
N TYR A 351 -8.39 9.79 9.28
CA TYR A 351 -9.05 10.44 10.42
C TYR A 351 -10.57 10.24 10.46
N VAL A 352 -11.18 9.84 9.33
CA VAL A 352 -12.62 9.57 9.24
C VAL A 352 -12.97 8.12 9.60
N HIS A 353 -14.20 7.90 10.06
CA HIS A 353 -14.76 6.62 10.51
C HIS A 353 -13.95 5.98 11.65
N LEU A 354 -13.40 6.81 12.54
CA LEU A 354 -12.79 6.37 13.78
C LEU A 354 -13.84 6.44 14.90
N PRO A 355 -13.98 5.42 15.77
CA PRO A 355 -14.88 5.48 16.91
C PRO A 355 -14.59 6.69 17.80
N ARG A 356 -15.63 7.35 18.30
CA ARG A 356 -15.51 8.62 19.05
C ARG A 356 -14.60 8.50 20.27
N GLU A 357 -14.67 7.36 20.96
CA GLU A 357 -13.87 7.03 22.13
C GLU A 357 -12.38 6.90 21.76
N VAL A 358 -12.10 6.33 20.59
CA VAL A 358 -10.74 6.20 20.05
C VAL A 358 -10.17 7.56 19.72
N VAL A 359 -10.94 8.43 19.05
CA VAL A 359 -10.50 9.81 18.72
C VAL A 359 -10.22 10.61 19.99
N SER A 360 -11.10 10.54 20.99
CA SER A 360 -10.93 11.25 22.26
C SER A 360 -9.68 10.79 23.03
N ARG A 361 -9.40 9.48 23.00
CA ARG A 361 -8.17 8.91 23.57
C ARG A 361 -6.93 9.42 22.84
N LEU A 362 -6.93 9.41 21.50
CA LEU A 362 -5.81 9.89 20.70
C LEU A 362 -5.53 11.38 20.93
N LEU A 363 -6.57 12.22 20.97
CA LEU A 363 -6.46 13.64 21.28
C LEU A 363 -5.81 13.89 22.64
N THR A 364 -6.26 13.16 23.67
CA THR A 364 -5.68 13.24 25.03
C THR A 364 -4.20 12.86 25.02
N SER A 365 -3.84 11.79 24.31
CA SER A 365 -2.45 11.34 24.21
C SER A 365 -1.57 12.36 23.48
N LEU A 366 -2.05 12.90 22.36
CA LEU A 366 -1.35 13.93 21.59
C LEU A 366 -1.18 15.22 22.40
N GLU A 367 -2.20 15.67 23.12
CA GLU A 367 -2.12 16.87 23.96
C GLU A 367 -1.06 16.73 25.05
N ARG A 368 -1.04 15.60 25.77
CA ARG A 368 0.00 15.32 26.78
C ARG A 368 1.39 15.32 26.16
N ARG A 369 1.54 14.71 24.99
CA ARG A 369 2.83 14.65 24.29
C ARG A 369 3.28 16.03 23.80
N ILE A 370 2.38 16.85 23.27
CA ILE A 370 2.70 18.23 22.85
C ILE A 370 3.11 19.10 24.04
N GLN A 371 2.47 18.89 25.21
CA GLN A 371 2.73 19.72 26.40
C GLN A 371 3.98 19.30 27.17
N TYR A 372 4.21 17.99 27.30
CA TYR A 372 5.24 17.44 28.19
C TYR A 372 6.29 16.59 27.47
N GLY A 373 6.10 16.30 26.18
CA GLY A 373 7.06 15.58 25.37
C GLY A 373 8.28 16.44 25.06
N HIS A 374 9.45 15.81 25.05
CA HIS A 374 10.71 16.43 24.63
C HIS A 374 10.91 16.35 23.11
N ASP A 375 9.81 16.47 22.34
CA ASP A 375 9.82 16.40 20.89
C ASP A 375 10.49 17.64 20.27
N SER A 376 11.15 17.44 19.12
CA SER A 376 11.73 18.54 18.34
C SER A 376 10.66 19.55 17.89
N LEU A 377 11.07 20.73 17.43
CA LEU A 377 10.14 21.73 16.89
C LEU A 377 9.37 21.18 15.67
N GLU A 378 10.03 20.43 14.80
CA GLU A 378 9.40 19.83 13.61
C GLU A 378 8.43 18.71 13.99
N SER A 379 8.84 17.84 14.93
CA SER A 379 7.98 16.80 15.50
C SER A 379 6.70 17.40 16.11
N ASN A 380 6.83 18.50 16.85
CA ASN A 380 5.69 19.22 17.42
C ASN A 380 4.72 19.78 16.37
N LYS A 381 5.19 20.17 15.19
CA LYS A 381 4.30 20.60 14.09
C LYS A 381 3.45 19.44 13.59
N ILE A 382 4.04 18.25 13.42
CA ILE A 382 3.33 17.04 12.99
C ILE A 382 2.30 16.63 14.04
N LEU A 383 2.68 16.63 15.32
CA LEU A 383 1.78 16.29 16.43
C LEU A 383 0.57 17.22 16.50
N ARG A 384 0.79 18.55 16.44
CA ARG A 384 -0.28 19.54 16.44
C ARG A 384 -1.21 19.37 15.24
N TRP A 385 -0.64 19.15 14.06
CA TRP A 385 -1.43 18.93 12.86
C TRP A 385 -2.33 17.69 12.96
N ALA A 386 -1.81 16.56 13.46
CA ALA A 386 -2.62 15.37 13.68
C ALA A 386 -3.72 15.60 14.72
N TRP A 387 -3.41 16.37 15.78
CA TRP A 387 -4.40 16.79 16.77
C TRP A 387 -5.50 17.64 16.13
N ASP A 388 -5.15 18.62 15.29
CA ASP A 388 -6.12 19.51 14.63
C ASP A 388 -7.10 18.73 13.74
N LEU A 389 -6.61 17.75 12.97
CA LEU A 389 -7.44 16.93 12.11
C LEU A 389 -8.34 15.98 12.89
N LEU A 390 -7.82 15.32 13.93
CA LEU A 390 -8.64 14.50 14.82
C LEU A 390 -9.71 15.34 15.53
N PHE A 391 -9.35 16.54 15.96
CA PHE A 391 -10.27 17.45 16.62
C PHE A 391 -11.37 17.91 15.65
N LEU A 392 -11.01 18.24 14.40
CA LEU A 392 -11.98 18.59 13.36
C LEU A 392 -12.93 17.42 13.08
N CYS A 393 -12.42 16.20 12.89
CA CYS A 393 -13.25 15.00 12.67
C CYS A 393 -14.20 14.74 13.84
N LEU A 394 -13.79 15.01 15.09
CA LEU A 394 -14.64 14.85 16.27
C LEU A 394 -15.85 15.80 16.28
N GLN A 395 -15.76 16.95 15.60
CA GLN A 395 -16.85 17.93 15.52
C GLN A 395 -17.84 17.63 14.38
N LEU A 396 -17.48 16.76 13.44
CA LEU A 396 -18.28 16.48 12.25
C LEU A 396 -19.15 15.23 12.48
N PRO A 397 -20.50 15.34 12.41
CA PRO A 397 -21.41 14.22 12.70
C PRO A 397 -21.17 12.98 11.84
N ASP A 398 -20.81 13.18 10.56
CA ASP A 398 -20.68 12.11 9.56
C ASP A 398 -19.30 11.42 9.57
N CYS A 399 -18.40 11.84 10.46
CA CYS A 399 -17.04 11.31 10.55
C CYS A 399 -16.90 10.08 11.46
N HIS A 400 -17.97 9.61 12.11
CA HIS A 400 -17.93 8.53 13.11
C HIS A 400 -18.68 7.26 12.70
#